data_AF-A0AAD7MEK4-F1
#
_entry.id   AF-A0AAD7MEK4-F1
#
_cell.length_a   1.000
_cell.length_b   1.000
_cell.length_c   1.000
_cell.angle_alpha   90.00
_cell.angle_beta   90.00
_cell.angle_gamma   90.00
#
_symmetry.space_group_name_H-M   'P 1'
#
loop_
_entity.id
_entity.type
_entity.pdbx_description
1 polymer ?
#
loop_
_entity_poly.entity_id
_entity_poly.type
_entity_poly.pdbx_seq_one_letter_code
_entity_poly.pdbx_strand_id
1 'polypeptide(L)'
;MLLGQFVAISVASNLFYLALVLTPRLPSPSSSHMLSSFPAPVVLWLPVLLSFGTVTMSPFTSEHSFLPNLLLMHTLIILPLLVPDCLFPLAQASAQTRSRFGISLKTLYIVVFGAALVLHARATGQAAGDPLVSVKNLALKAWDVLHSHPAQLSIGWDVIWTSILFVVWLVLHPELQPRVLPSSSTIKGRFLTAMYLVMATPLLSVGVLAPHVFWTT
;
A
#
# COMPACT_ATOMS: atom_id res chain seq x y z
N MET A 1 -17.22 -18.82 -1.25
CA MET A 1 -17.11 -17.88 -2.39
C MET A 1 -16.34 -16.60 -2.05
N LEU A 2 -16.45 -16.03 -0.84
CA LEU A 2 -15.61 -14.90 -0.37
C LEU A 2 -14.09 -15.22 -0.40
N LEU A 3 -13.69 -16.46 -0.10
CA LEU A 3 -12.29 -16.91 -0.21
C LEU A 3 -11.70 -16.73 -1.62
N GLY A 4 -12.53 -16.86 -2.67
CA GLY A 4 -12.11 -16.63 -4.06
C GLY A 4 -11.97 -15.14 -4.42
N GLN A 5 -12.65 -14.25 -3.69
CA GLN A 5 -12.53 -12.80 -3.86
C GLN A 5 -11.25 -12.24 -3.21
N PHE A 6 -10.77 -12.86 -2.13
CA PHE A 6 -9.52 -12.44 -1.48
C PHE A 6 -8.26 -12.93 -2.22
N VAL A 7 -8.25 -14.18 -2.70
CA VAL A 7 -7.22 -14.68 -3.63
C VAL A 7 -7.11 -13.77 -4.87
N ALA A 8 -8.22 -13.18 -5.33
CA ALA A 8 -8.22 -12.25 -6.45
C ALA A 8 -7.50 -10.92 -6.13
N ILE A 9 -7.49 -10.43 -4.88
CA ILE A 9 -6.78 -9.19 -4.49
C ILE A 9 -5.26 -9.40 -4.52
N SER A 10 -4.81 -10.58 -4.09
CA SER A 10 -3.41 -11.02 -4.17
C SER A 10 -2.94 -11.16 -5.61
N VAL A 11 -3.73 -11.87 -6.42
CA VAL A 11 -3.47 -12.02 -7.86
C VAL A 11 -3.48 -10.66 -8.54
N ALA A 12 -4.43 -9.78 -8.24
CA ALA A 12 -4.49 -8.42 -8.80
C ALA A 12 -3.28 -7.57 -8.40
N SER A 13 -2.84 -7.64 -7.14
CA SER A 13 -1.64 -6.93 -6.68
C SER A 13 -0.38 -7.46 -7.34
N ASN A 14 -0.27 -8.78 -7.50
CA ASN A 14 0.84 -9.44 -8.18
C ASN A 14 0.84 -9.13 -9.69
N LEU A 15 -0.34 -9.09 -10.32
CA LEU A 15 -0.51 -8.67 -11.71
C LEU A 15 -0.21 -7.18 -11.89
N PHE A 16 -0.49 -6.32 -10.92
CA PHE A 16 -0.12 -4.91 -10.96
C PHE A 16 1.40 -4.74 -10.94
N TYR A 17 2.10 -5.39 -10.02
CA TYR A 17 3.57 -5.35 -10.01
C TYR A 17 4.17 -6.00 -11.26
N LEU A 18 3.60 -7.11 -11.74
CA LEU A 18 3.99 -7.73 -12.99
C LEU A 18 3.79 -6.78 -14.19
N ALA A 19 2.66 -6.08 -14.24
CA ALA A 19 2.39 -5.08 -15.26
C ALA A 19 3.40 -3.92 -15.19
N LEU A 20 3.78 -3.45 -14.00
CA LEU A 20 4.83 -2.45 -13.83
C LEU A 20 6.20 -2.94 -14.30
N VAL A 21 6.53 -4.23 -14.14
CA VAL A 21 7.77 -4.82 -14.65
C VAL A 21 7.74 -4.92 -16.18
N LEU A 22 6.61 -5.35 -16.74
CA LEU A 22 6.49 -5.62 -18.17
C LEU A 22 6.23 -4.36 -19.01
N THR A 23 5.80 -3.25 -18.39
CA THR A 23 5.53 -1.99 -19.10
C THR A 23 6.85 -1.39 -19.60
N PRO A 24 7.03 -1.21 -20.92
CA PRO A 24 8.19 -0.54 -21.48
C PRO A 24 8.29 0.87 -20.89
N ARG A 25 9.42 1.17 -20.26
CA ARG A 25 9.66 2.52 -19.75
C ARG A 25 9.90 3.44 -20.94
N LEU A 26 8.92 4.29 -21.23
CA LEU A 26 9.18 5.41 -22.13
C LEU A 26 10.32 6.25 -21.52
N PRO A 27 11.28 6.71 -22.35
CA PRO A 27 12.33 7.58 -21.87
C PRO A 27 11.70 8.77 -21.15
N SER A 28 12.00 8.89 -19.86
CA SER A 28 11.53 10.00 -19.04
C SER A 28 11.99 11.29 -19.71
N PRO A 29 11.09 12.19 -20.12
CA PRO A 29 11.51 13.53 -20.51
C PRO A 29 12.25 14.11 -19.30
N SER A 30 13.42 14.69 -19.54
CA SER A 30 14.41 15.19 -18.58
C SER A 30 13.90 16.27 -17.58
N SER A 31 12.60 16.39 -17.32
CA SER A 31 12.01 17.28 -16.35
C SER A 31 11.46 16.49 -15.16
N SER A 32 12.30 16.29 -14.15
CA SER A 32 11.95 15.81 -12.81
C SER A 32 10.95 16.71 -12.05
N HIS A 33 10.26 17.63 -12.74
CA HIS A 33 9.33 18.60 -12.19
C HIS A 33 7.87 18.34 -12.57
N MET A 34 7.56 17.51 -13.58
CA MET A 34 6.18 17.40 -14.08
C MET A 34 5.27 16.49 -13.24
N LEU A 35 5.76 15.41 -12.63
CA LEU A 35 4.92 14.53 -11.79
C LEU A 35 4.50 15.18 -10.47
N SER A 36 5.25 16.17 -9.97
CA SER A 36 4.94 16.84 -8.70
C SER A 36 3.74 17.80 -8.73
N SER A 37 3.23 18.14 -9.93
CA SER A 37 2.25 19.22 -10.07
C SER A 37 0.83 18.74 -10.38
N PHE A 38 0.59 17.44 -10.54
CA PHE A 38 -0.77 16.94 -10.78
C PHE A 38 -1.55 16.85 -9.46
N PRO A 39 -2.62 17.66 -9.28
CA PRO A 39 -3.47 17.54 -8.12
C PRO A 39 -4.30 16.25 -8.23
N ALA A 40 -4.27 15.43 -7.18
CA ALA A 40 -5.19 14.33 -7.01
C ALA A 40 -6.62 14.88 -6.92
N PRO A 41 -7.57 14.41 -7.76
CA PRO A 41 -8.95 14.86 -7.68
C PRO A 41 -9.61 14.35 -6.39
N VAL A 42 -10.64 15.05 -5.92
CA VAL A 42 -11.40 14.69 -4.71
C VAL A 42 -11.95 13.28 -4.79
N VAL A 43 -12.42 12.87 -5.97
CA VAL A 43 -12.91 11.52 -6.23
C VAL A 43 -11.86 10.44 -5.96
N LEU A 44 -10.57 10.76 -6.08
CA LEU A 44 -9.49 9.83 -5.76
C LEU A 44 -9.15 9.88 -4.27
N TRP A 45 -8.83 11.07 -3.74
CA TRP A 45 -8.27 11.15 -2.40
C TRP A 45 -9.31 10.95 -1.30
N LEU A 46 -10.54 11.39 -1.49
CA LEU A 46 -11.57 11.31 -0.46
C LEU A 46 -11.95 9.85 -0.13
N PRO A 47 -12.21 8.97 -1.11
CA PRO A 47 -12.52 7.56 -0.81
C PRO A 47 -11.35 6.82 -0.17
N VAL A 48 -10.12 7.16 -0.56
CA VAL A 48 -8.90 6.62 0.06
C VAL A 48 -8.80 7.04 1.53
N LEU A 49 -9.06 8.31 1.87
CA LEU A 49 -9.02 8.74 3.28
C LEU A 49 -10.19 8.17 4.09
N LEU A 50 -11.38 8.04 3.50
CA LEU A 50 -12.53 7.42 4.15
C LEU A 50 -12.32 5.91 4.39
N SER A 51 -11.57 5.22 3.52
CA SER A 51 -11.26 3.80 3.71
C SER A 51 -10.35 3.57 4.91
N PHE A 52 -9.46 4.50 5.26
CA PHE A 52 -8.73 4.45 6.52
C PHE A 52 -9.67 4.49 7.73
N GLY A 53 -10.75 5.26 7.66
CA GLY A 53 -11.78 5.29 8.70
C GLY A 53 -12.43 3.92 8.92
N THR A 54 -12.84 3.26 7.84
CA THR A 54 -13.44 1.92 7.95
C THR A 54 -12.46 0.86 8.45
N VAL A 55 -11.17 0.96 8.08
CA VAL A 55 -10.10 0.13 8.64
C VAL A 55 -9.92 0.37 10.14
N THR A 56 -9.95 1.63 10.61
CA THR A 56 -9.83 1.93 12.06
C THR A 56 -10.98 1.39 12.89
N MET A 57 -12.18 1.27 12.28
CA MET A 57 -13.41 0.79 12.91
C MET A 57 -13.52 -0.74 12.92
N SER A 58 -12.85 -1.45 12.00
CA SER A 58 -12.84 -2.91 11.91
C SER A 58 -12.67 -3.68 13.23
N PRO A 59 -11.73 -3.32 14.14
CA PRO A 59 -11.61 -4.04 15.43
C PRO A 59 -12.79 -3.81 16.39
N PHE A 60 -13.65 -2.83 16.12
CA PHE A 60 -14.81 -2.49 16.95
C PHE A 60 -16.15 -2.94 16.32
N THR A 61 -16.10 -3.61 15.17
CA THR A 61 -17.32 -4.12 14.54
C THR A 61 -17.86 -5.35 15.26
N SER A 62 -19.17 -5.37 15.49
CA SER A 62 -19.96 -6.54 15.89
C SER A 62 -20.35 -7.41 14.69
N GLU A 63 -20.95 -8.58 14.94
CA GLU A 63 -21.46 -9.49 13.91
C GLU A 63 -22.38 -8.79 12.89
N HIS A 64 -23.20 -7.84 13.34
CA HIS A 64 -24.12 -7.09 12.49
C HIS A 64 -23.47 -5.93 11.72
N SER A 65 -22.35 -5.39 12.21
CA SER A 65 -21.67 -4.23 11.60
C SER A 65 -20.44 -4.61 10.77
N PHE A 66 -19.94 -5.84 10.93
CA PHE A 66 -18.79 -6.35 10.18
C PHE A 66 -19.04 -6.33 8.66
N LEU A 67 -20.17 -6.91 8.22
CA LEU A 67 -20.49 -7.00 6.78
C LEU A 67 -20.73 -5.63 6.14
N PRO A 68 -21.51 -4.70 6.74
CA PRO A 68 -21.62 -3.33 6.23
C PRO A 68 -20.28 -2.59 6.17
N ASN A 69 -19.42 -2.71 7.18
CA ASN A 69 -18.09 -2.07 7.17
C ASN A 69 -17.20 -2.65 6.04
N LEU A 70 -17.28 -3.97 5.83
CA LEU A 70 -16.58 -4.65 4.75
C LEU A 70 -17.07 -4.18 3.38
N LEU A 71 -18.38 -4.13 3.16
CA LEU A 71 -18.95 -3.62 1.90
C LEU A 71 -18.56 -2.16 1.65
N LEU A 72 -18.55 -1.33 2.70
CA LEU A 72 -18.15 0.07 2.60
C LEU A 72 -16.69 0.20 2.16
N MET A 73 -15.75 -0.58 2.74
CA MET A 73 -14.36 -0.63 2.30
C MET A 73 -14.25 -0.92 0.79
N HIS A 74 -14.95 -1.95 0.31
CA HIS A 74 -14.90 -2.35 -1.09
C HIS A 74 -15.54 -1.29 -2.00
N THR A 75 -16.66 -0.70 -1.57
CA THR A 75 -17.36 0.34 -2.33
C THR A 75 -16.48 1.58 -2.49
N LEU A 76 -15.78 2.01 -1.44
CA LEU A 76 -14.86 3.14 -1.48
C LEU A 76 -13.67 2.90 -2.43
N ILE A 77 -13.20 1.66 -2.55
CA ILE A 77 -12.12 1.30 -3.49
C ILE A 77 -12.62 1.30 -4.94
N ILE A 78 -13.86 0.88 -5.17
CA ILE A 78 -14.46 0.79 -6.51
C ILE A 78 -14.90 2.18 -7.01
N LEU A 79 -15.28 3.09 -6.10
CA LEU A 79 -15.84 4.39 -6.48
C LEU A 79 -14.96 5.18 -7.47
N PRO A 80 -13.64 5.34 -7.28
CA PRO A 80 -12.79 6.04 -8.25
C PRO A 80 -12.74 5.37 -9.63
N LEU A 81 -12.98 4.05 -9.72
CA LEU A 81 -12.96 3.28 -10.97
C LEU A 81 -14.27 3.42 -11.77
N LEU A 82 -15.38 3.69 -11.08
CA LEU A 82 -16.69 3.84 -11.71
C LEU A 82 -16.94 5.24 -12.24
N VAL A 83 -16.12 6.22 -11.84
CA VAL A 83 -16.25 7.58 -12.34
C VAL A 83 -15.66 7.65 -13.74
N PRO A 84 -16.47 7.89 -14.78
CA PRO A 84 -15.98 7.93 -16.16
C PRO A 84 -14.92 9.02 -16.34
N ASP A 85 -13.91 8.75 -17.18
CA ASP A 85 -12.85 9.73 -17.53
C ASP A 85 -13.41 11.05 -18.07
N CYS A 86 -14.64 11.06 -18.58
CA CYS A 86 -15.31 12.26 -19.05
C CYS A 86 -15.79 13.20 -17.93
N LEU A 87 -15.97 12.70 -16.70
CA LEU A 87 -16.32 13.53 -15.53
C LEU A 87 -15.09 14.13 -14.85
N PHE A 88 -13.95 13.44 -14.91
CA PHE A 88 -12.68 13.90 -14.34
C PHE A 88 -11.54 13.57 -15.31
N PRO A 89 -11.20 14.48 -16.24
CA PRO A 89 -10.14 14.24 -17.21
C PRO A 89 -8.77 14.19 -16.54
N LEU A 90 -8.39 13.01 -16.01
CA LEU A 90 -7.07 12.73 -15.46
C LEU A 90 -5.97 12.86 -16.54
N ALA A 91 -6.31 12.62 -17.81
CA ALA A 91 -5.38 12.67 -18.95
C ALA A 91 -5.33 14.02 -19.69
N GLN A 92 -6.33 14.90 -19.53
CA GLN A 92 -6.37 16.22 -20.19
C GLN A 92 -6.09 17.40 -19.25
N ALA A 93 -5.76 17.14 -17.97
CA ALA A 93 -5.34 18.16 -17.01
C ALA A 93 -3.93 18.75 -17.28
N SER A 94 -3.43 18.67 -18.52
CA SER A 94 -2.24 19.41 -18.96
C SER A 94 -2.53 20.90 -19.19
N ALA A 95 -3.80 21.33 -19.17
CA ALA A 95 -4.16 22.74 -19.28
C ALA A 95 -5.27 23.14 -18.29
N GLN A 96 -4.84 23.80 -17.20
CA GLN A 96 -5.53 24.99 -16.66
C GLN A 96 -6.79 24.85 -15.78
N THR A 97 -7.33 23.67 -15.50
CA THR A 97 -8.40 23.51 -14.48
C THR A 97 -7.84 23.02 -13.15
N ARG A 98 -7.31 23.97 -12.36
CA ARG A 98 -6.94 23.74 -10.95
C ARG A 98 -8.23 23.42 -10.18
N SER A 99 -8.51 22.14 -9.93
CA SER A 99 -9.59 21.73 -9.03
C SER A 99 -9.41 22.45 -7.70
N ARG A 100 -10.42 23.23 -7.27
CA ARG A 100 -10.38 24.01 -6.01
C ARG A 100 -10.09 23.16 -4.78
N PHE A 101 -10.32 21.85 -4.85
CA PHE A 101 -10.17 20.90 -3.75
C PHE A 101 -9.17 19.78 -4.05
N GLY A 102 -8.33 19.96 -5.08
CA GLY A 102 -7.26 19.01 -5.40
C GLY A 102 -6.11 19.12 -4.40
N ILE A 103 -5.62 17.99 -3.90
CA ILE A 103 -4.39 17.93 -3.09
C ILE A 103 -3.24 17.44 -3.96
N SER A 104 -2.00 17.84 -3.69
CA SER A 104 -0.88 17.27 -4.44
C SER A 104 -0.78 15.77 -4.20
N LEU A 105 -0.46 14.98 -5.22
CA LEU A 105 -0.23 13.53 -5.06
C LEU A 105 0.83 13.22 -4.00
N LYS A 106 1.86 14.08 -3.94
CA LYS A 106 2.86 14.06 -2.89
C LYS A 106 2.20 14.13 -1.50
N THR A 107 1.42 15.18 -1.23
CA THR A 107 0.68 15.33 0.04
C THR A 107 -0.19 14.10 0.34
N LEU A 108 -0.91 13.58 -0.66
CA LEU A 108 -1.73 12.38 -0.48
C LEU A 108 -0.89 11.18 -0.01
N TYR A 109 0.25 10.90 -0.65
CA TYR A 109 1.13 9.80 -0.23
C TYR A 109 1.68 9.99 1.19
N ILE A 110 2.02 11.21 1.61
CA ILE A 110 2.40 11.46 3.02
C ILE A 110 1.27 11.13 3.97
N VAL A 111 0.04 11.55 3.64
CA VAL A 111 -1.11 11.34 4.52
C VAL A 111 -1.42 9.86 4.62
N VAL A 112 -1.44 9.16 3.48
CA VAL A 112 -1.62 7.70 3.40
C VAL A 112 -0.54 6.98 4.19
N PHE A 113 0.72 7.36 4.02
CA PHE A 113 1.86 6.79 4.76
C PHE A 113 1.70 6.99 6.27
N GLY A 114 1.42 8.21 6.71
CA GLY A 114 1.23 8.53 8.12
C GLY A 114 0.05 7.80 8.75
N ALA A 115 -1.09 7.76 8.06
CA ALA A 115 -2.28 7.04 8.51
C ALA A 115 -2.03 5.53 8.63
N ALA A 116 -1.41 4.94 7.61
CA ALA A 116 -1.03 3.52 7.61
C ALA A 116 -0.04 3.22 8.74
N LEU A 117 0.97 4.06 8.95
CA LEU A 117 1.94 3.90 10.04
C LEU A 117 1.26 3.92 11.42
N VAL A 118 0.36 4.87 11.66
CA VAL A 118 -0.38 4.96 12.93
C VAL A 118 -1.25 3.72 13.15
N LEU A 119 -1.95 3.26 12.12
CA LEU A 119 -2.75 2.04 12.18
C LEU A 119 -1.91 0.81 12.49
N HIS A 120 -0.78 0.65 11.80
CA HIS A 120 0.15 -0.45 12.01
C HIS A 120 0.77 -0.41 13.41
N ALA A 121 1.21 0.76 13.87
CA ALA A 121 1.75 0.92 15.22
C ALA A 121 0.72 0.58 16.29
N ARG A 122 -0.53 1.02 16.11
CA ARG A 122 -1.64 0.71 17.02
C ARG A 122 -1.94 -0.79 17.03
N ALA A 123 -2.11 -1.41 15.86
CA ALA A 123 -2.42 -2.84 15.76
C ALA A 123 -1.30 -3.71 16.34
N THR A 124 -0.04 -3.35 16.04
CA THR A 124 1.14 -4.04 16.56
C THR A 124 1.26 -3.85 18.08
N GLY A 125 1.01 -2.64 18.59
CA GLY A 125 1.02 -2.39 20.03
C GLY A 125 -0.04 -3.19 20.78
N GLN A 126 -1.25 -3.27 20.22
CA GLN A 126 -2.33 -4.09 20.77
C GLN A 126 -2.00 -5.60 20.72
N ALA A 127 -1.38 -6.08 19.65
CA ALA A 127 -0.98 -7.47 19.49
C ALA A 127 0.22 -7.86 20.37
N ALA A 128 1.17 -6.94 20.57
CA ALA A 128 2.31 -7.15 21.44
C ALA A 128 1.88 -7.26 22.91
N GLY A 129 0.86 -6.48 23.32
CA GLY A 129 0.22 -6.53 24.64
C GLY A 129 1.12 -6.06 25.78
N ASP A 130 2.24 -6.74 25.99
CA ASP A 130 3.20 -6.55 27.07
C ASP A 130 4.60 -6.27 26.48
N PRO A 131 5.29 -5.17 26.85
CA PRO A 131 6.60 -4.81 26.28
C PRO A 131 7.72 -5.84 26.51
N LEU A 132 7.49 -6.85 27.35
CA LEU A 132 8.44 -7.92 27.67
C LEU A 132 8.22 -9.21 26.86
N VAL A 133 7.28 -9.24 25.90
CA VAL A 133 7.08 -10.42 25.06
C VAL A 133 8.32 -10.63 24.17
N SER A 134 9.00 -11.76 24.39
CA SER A 134 10.08 -12.23 23.52
C SER A 134 9.61 -12.27 22.06
N VAL A 135 10.43 -11.78 21.13
CA VAL A 135 10.15 -11.78 19.68
C VAL A 135 9.72 -13.16 19.18
N LYS A 136 10.31 -14.23 19.75
CA LYS A 136 9.93 -15.62 19.45
C LYS A 136 8.46 -15.90 19.78
N ASN A 137 7.99 -15.44 20.95
CA ASN A 137 6.60 -15.66 21.38
C ASN A 137 5.62 -14.83 20.54
N LEU A 138 6.02 -13.63 20.12
CA LEU A 138 5.22 -12.83 19.18
C LEU A 138 5.10 -13.52 17.82
N ALA A 139 6.21 -14.07 17.30
CA ALA A 139 6.22 -14.79 16.02
C ALA A 139 5.36 -16.06 16.07
N LEU A 140 5.44 -16.83 17.16
CA LEU A 140 4.60 -18.02 17.35
C LEU A 140 3.12 -17.65 17.43
N LYS A 141 2.76 -16.62 18.21
CA LYS A 141 1.37 -16.13 18.27
C LYS A 141 0.88 -15.63 16.92
N ALA A 142 1.71 -14.89 16.18
CA ALA A 142 1.36 -14.41 14.85
C ALA A 142 1.13 -15.58 13.88
N TRP A 143 1.96 -16.63 13.97
CA TRP A 143 1.81 -17.85 13.19
C TRP A 143 0.51 -18.60 13.51
N ASP A 144 0.18 -18.73 14.80
CA ASP A 144 -1.05 -19.36 15.26
C ASP A 144 -2.28 -18.57 14.79
N VAL A 145 -2.25 -17.24 14.93
CA VAL A 145 -3.33 -16.35 14.44
C VAL A 145 -3.49 -16.48 12.93
N LEU A 146 -2.39 -16.49 12.17
CA LEU A 146 -2.41 -16.65 10.70
C LEU A 146 -3.13 -17.94 10.27
N HIS A 147 -2.97 -19.02 11.02
CA HIS A 147 -3.57 -20.33 10.73
C HIS A 147 -4.88 -20.60 11.49
N SER A 148 -5.35 -19.66 12.31
CA SER A 148 -6.52 -19.87 13.16
C SER A 148 -7.84 -19.91 12.40
N HIS A 149 -7.93 -19.21 11.27
CA HIS A 149 -9.15 -19.14 10.46
C HIS A 149 -8.85 -19.16 8.95
N PRO A 150 -9.57 -19.93 8.12
CA PRO A 150 -9.30 -20.03 6.68
C PRO A 150 -9.30 -18.68 5.93
N ALA A 151 -10.18 -17.75 6.33
CA ALA A 151 -10.22 -16.41 5.74
C ALA A 151 -8.99 -15.56 6.11
N GLN A 152 -8.50 -15.68 7.35
CA GLN A 152 -7.29 -14.98 7.80
C GLN A 152 -6.05 -15.56 7.14
N LEU A 153 -6.01 -16.89 6.98
CA LEU A 153 -4.94 -17.59 6.26
C LEU A 153 -4.80 -17.06 4.83
N SER A 154 -5.90 -16.97 4.08
CA SER A 154 -5.88 -16.44 2.70
C SER A 154 -5.32 -15.02 2.66
N ILE A 155 -5.90 -14.10 3.43
CA ILE A 155 -5.51 -12.68 3.40
C ILE A 155 -4.07 -12.49 3.92
N GLY A 156 -3.69 -13.21 4.96
CA GLY A 156 -2.35 -13.12 5.55
C GLY A 156 -1.26 -13.60 4.59
N TRP A 157 -1.48 -14.71 3.89
CA TRP A 157 -0.56 -15.17 2.84
C TRP A 157 -0.49 -14.21 1.66
N ASP A 158 -1.60 -13.56 1.31
CA ASP A 158 -1.63 -12.54 0.25
C ASP A 158 -0.73 -11.35 0.60
N VAL A 159 -0.79 -10.88 1.85
CA VAL A 159 0.09 -9.80 2.35
C VAL A 159 1.56 -10.23 2.35
N ILE A 160 1.86 -11.48 2.71
CA ILE A 160 3.23 -12.02 2.70
C ILE A 160 3.77 -12.07 1.26
N TRP A 161 3.03 -12.65 0.32
CA TRP A 161 3.48 -12.79 -1.07
C TRP A 161 3.62 -11.45 -1.79
N THR A 162 2.66 -10.54 -1.60
CA THR A 162 2.77 -9.18 -2.14
C THR A 162 3.97 -8.43 -1.57
N SER A 163 4.29 -8.64 -0.29
CA SER A 163 5.51 -8.09 0.34
C SER A 163 6.78 -8.65 -0.28
N ILE A 164 6.87 -9.97 -0.46
CA ILE A 164 8.02 -10.63 -1.11
C ILE A 164 8.19 -10.08 -2.53
N LEU A 165 7.12 -10.01 -3.32
CA LEU A 165 7.16 -9.54 -4.71
C LEU A 165 7.53 -8.06 -4.82
N PHE A 166 7.06 -7.23 -3.90
CA PHE A 166 7.47 -5.82 -3.83
C PHE A 166 8.97 -5.67 -3.54
N VAL A 167 9.52 -6.46 -2.60
CA VAL A 167 10.95 -6.46 -2.32
C VAL A 167 11.75 -6.91 -3.54
N VAL A 168 11.32 -8.00 -4.19
CA VAL A 168 11.96 -8.48 -5.43
C VAL A 168 11.93 -7.40 -6.51
N TRP A 169 10.78 -6.74 -6.70
CA TRP A 169 10.63 -5.65 -7.66
C TRP A 169 11.61 -4.50 -7.40
N LEU A 170 11.78 -4.07 -6.15
CA LEU A 170 12.74 -3.02 -5.78
C LEU A 170 14.21 -3.44 -5.95
N VAL A 171 14.53 -4.71 -5.71
CA VAL A 171 15.88 -5.24 -5.88
C VAL A 171 16.26 -5.29 -7.37
N LEU A 172 15.29 -5.62 -8.23
CA LEU A 172 15.46 -5.66 -9.69
C LEU A 172 15.53 -4.26 -10.33
N HIS A 173 15.00 -3.22 -9.67
CA HIS A 173 14.90 -1.85 -10.17
C HIS A 173 15.62 -0.85 -9.26
N PRO A 174 16.97 -0.84 -9.23
CA PRO A 174 17.76 0.00 -8.32
C PRO A 174 17.54 1.51 -8.51
N GLU A 175 17.14 1.94 -9.71
CA GLU A 175 16.75 3.32 -10.02
C GLU A 175 15.46 3.77 -9.33
N LEU A 176 14.63 2.84 -8.83
CA LEU A 176 13.43 3.11 -8.04
C LEU A 176 13.70 3.02 -6.52
N GLN A 177 14.96 2.93 -6.11
CA GLN A 177 15.28 2.92 -4.69
C GLN A 177 15.14 4.32 -4.10
N PRO A 178 14.52 4.47 -2.92
CA PRO A 178 14.48 5.73 -2.19
C PRO A 178 15.89 6.32 -2.06
N ARG A 179 16.03 7.63 -2.29
CA ARG A 179 17.31 8.35 -2.10
C ARG A 179 17.89 8.24 -0.69
N VAL A 180 17.09 7.77 0.27
CA VAL A 180 17.46 7.57 1.68
C VAL A 180 18.30 6.30 1.86
N LEU A 181 18.17 5.31 0.98
CA LEU A 181 19.01 4.12 1.02
C LEU A 181 20.31 4.38 0.27
N PRO A 182 21.46 3.83 0.73
CA PRO A 182 22.73 3.97 0.03
C PRO A 182 22.57 3.38 -1.38
N SER A 183 22.44 4.26 -2.37
CA SER A 183 22.37 3.95 -3.80
C SER A 183 23.73 3.43 -4.25
N SER A 184 24.02 2.21 -3.84
CA SER A 184 25.19 1.48 -4.29
C SER A 184 24.71 0.55 -5.39
N SER A 185 25.06 0.89 -6.64
CA SER A 185 24.92 -0.02 -7.79
C SER A 185 25.62 -1.37 -7.58
N THR A 186 26.52 -1.45 -6.59
CA THR A 186 27.20 -2.67 -6.15
C THR A 186 26.23 -3.68 -5.56
N ILE A 187 26.45 -4.96 -5.85
CA ILE A 187 25.71 -6.13 -5.34
C ILE A 187 25.52 -6.08 -3.81
N LYS A 188 26.54 -5.61 -3.06
CA LYS A 188 26.49 -5.44 -1.61
C LYS A 188 25.41 -4.44 -1.16
N GLY A 189 25.27 -3.31 -1.86
CA GLY A 189 24.22 -2.32 -1.58
C GLY A 189 22.83 -2.87 -1.83
N ARG A 190 22.64 -3.61 -2.94
CA ARG A 190 21.36 -4.27 -3.25
C ARG A 190 20.98 -5.29 -2.19
N PHE A 191 21.95 -6.08 -1.70
CA PHE A 191 21.73 -7.05 -0.64
C PHE A 191 21.35 -6.38 0.69
N LEU A 192 22.04 -5.31 1.08
CA LEU A 192 21.72 -4.53 2.28
C LEU A 192 20.32 -3.90 2.19
N THR A 193 19.95 -3.34 1.04
CA THR A 193 18.60 -2.82 0.79
C THR A 193 17.56 -3.92 0.87
N ALA A 194 17.81 -5.09 0.27
CA ALA A 194 16.91 -6.24 0.36
C ALA A 194 16.72 -6.68 1.81
N MET A 195 17.80 -6.81 2.59
CA MET A 195 17.74 -7.17 4.01
C MET A 195 16.96 -6.14 4.82
N TYR A 196 17.21 -4.83 4.61
CA TYR A 196 16.44 -3.78 5.27
C TYR A 196 14.95 -3.88 4.94
N LEU A 197 14.60 -4.05 3.65
CA LEU A 197 13.21 -4.16 3.22
C LEU A 197 12.54 -5.43 3.75
N VAL A 198 13.22 -6.57 3.77
CA VAL A 198 12.73 -7.83 4.37
C VAL A 198 12.52 -7.71 5.87
N MET A 199 13.33 -6.92 6.57
CA MET A 199 13.16 -6.68 8.02
C MET A 199 12.08 -5.63 8.29
N ALA A 200 11.93 -4.65 7.41
CA ALA A 200 10.95 -3.58 7.53
C ALA A 200 9.54 -4.02 7.09
N THR A 201 9.40 -4.89 6.10
CA THR A 201 8.09 -5.35 5.57
C THR A 201 7.22 -6.08 6.59
N PRO A 202 7.73 -6.94 7.50
CA PRO A 202 6.92 -7.52 8.56
C PRO A 202 6.39 -6.49 9.57
N LEU A 203 7.13 -5.38 9.76
CA LEU A 203 6.80 -4.34 10.75
C LEU A 203 5.91 -3.24 10.17
N LEU A 204 6.19 -2.84 8.92
CA LEU A 204 5.55 -1.72 8.25
C LEU A 204 4.59 -2.17 7.14
N SER A 205 4.69 -3.40 6.65
CA SER A 205 3.96 -3.89 5.46
C SER A 205 4.30 -3.12 4.17
N VAL A 206 4.02 -3.75 3.03
CA VAL A 206 3.98 -3.07 1.72
C VAL A 206 3.04 -1.86 1.74
N GLY A 207 1.96 -1.91 2.52
CA GLY A 207 0.99 -0.82 2.62
C GLY A 207 1.57 0.50 3.11
N VAL A 208 2.63 0.47 3.94
CA VAL A 208 3.34 1.66 4.41
C VAL A 208 4.56 1.95 3.53
N LEU A 209 5.31 0.92 3.12
CA LEU A 209 6.56 1.11 2.38
C LEU A 209 6.34 1.58 0.94
N ALA A 210 5.31 1.08 0.24
CA ALA A 210 5.08 1.43 -1.15
C ALA A 210 4.76 2.93 -1.35
N PRO A 211 3.87 3.57 -0.58
CA PRO A 211 3.66 5.03 -0.65
C PRO A 211 4.93 5.84 -0.40
N HIS A 212 5.79 5.40 0.53
CA HIS A 212 7.06 6.06 0.81
C HIS A 212 8.01 5.97 -0.39
N VAL A 213 8.15 4.78 -0.97
CA VAL A 213 8.97 4.57 -2.17
C VAL A 213 8.50 5.45 -3.32
N PHE A 214 7.20 5.39 -3.67
CA PHE A 214 6.62 6.19 -4.76
C PHE A 214 6.73 7.71 -4.52
N TRP A 215 6.75 8.16 -3.27
CA TRP A 215 7.02 9.57 -2.95
C TRP A 215 8.48 9.95 -3.24
N THR A 216 9.43 9.07 -2.93
CA THR A 216 10.88 9.39 -2.90
C THR A 216 11.60 9.20 -4.23
N THR A 217 11.02 8.44 -5.15
CA THR A 217 11.49 8.21 -6.52
C THR A 217 11.01 9.30 -7.46
#